data_AF-A0A9D5J3F3-F1
#
_entry.id   AF-A0A9D5J3F3-F1
#
_cell.length_a   1.000
_cell.length_b   1.000
_cell.length_c   1.000
_cell.angle_alpha   90.00
_cell.angle_beta   90.00
_cell.angle_gamma   90.00
#
_symmetry.space_group_name_H-M   'P 1'
#
loop_
_entity.id
_entity.type
_entity.pdbx_description
1 polymer ?
#
loop_
_entity_poly.entity_id
_entity_poly.type
_entity_poly.pdbx_seq_one_letter_code
_entity_poly.pdbx_strand_id
1 'polypeptide(L)'
;MADVEIKCPQCGKVITVSEFADKSSLSCHFCGQKLARPEEAVVGPRPTVRSLKIQDPKTRQSEVAKGQEPPATEWRFHKHTSKLHQDDSSTPKRSKQHVLGWILFVVLGIIMGVVRYGNVLQPKHMEMFQSYSPIIIVAFHVMIILKAFKHSVFHGVLCVLIPGYSLYYIFLASDDFIIRALVAGTLVGIGQDAWVFYSQQASEIYAYVTDWIRSGGGNVR
;
A
#
# COMPACT_ATOMS: atom_id res chain seq x y z
N MET A 1 10.15 9.10 -23.24
CA MET A 1 10.18 8.68 -24.65
C MET A 1 9.46 9.74 -25.48
N ALA A 2 10.17 10.56 -26.26
CA ALA A 2 9.50 11.59 -27.05
C ALA A 2 8.89 10.93 -28.27
N ASP A 3 7.59 11.15 -28.39
CA ASP A 3 6.85 10.91 -29.60
C ASP A 3 6.97 12.16 -30.47
N VAL A 4 7.47 12.01 -31.69
CA VAL A 4 7.58 13.08 -32.68
C VAL A 4 6.43 12.95 -33.67
N GLU A 5 5.63 13.99 -33.80
CA GLU A 5 4.58 14.07 -34.81
C GLU A 5 5.18 14.49 -36.16
N ILE A 6 5.15 13.58 -37.14
CA ILE A 6 5.62 13.84 -38.51
C ILE A 6 4.42 13.82 -39.45
N LYS A 7 4.23 14.89 -40.21
CA LYS A 7 3.19 14.94 -41.25
C LYS A 7 3.70 14.27 -42.52
N CYS A 8 2.99 13.26 -43.02
CA CYS A 8 3.37 12.59 -44.26
C CYS A 8 3.20 13.53 -45.46
N PRO A 9 4.23 13.71 -46.32
CA PRO A 9 4.15 14.62 -47.46
C PRO A 9 3.21 14.13 -48.56
N GLN A 10 2.96 12.82 -48.66
CA GLN A 10 2.11 12.25 -49.71
C GLN A 10 0.62 12.25 -49.32
N CYS A 11 0.28 11.77 -48.12
CA CYS A 11 -1.12 11.61 -47.70
C CYS A 11 -1.61 12.69 -46.72
N GLY A 12 -0.74 13.57 -46.24
CA GLY A 12 -1.07 14.68 -45.35
C GLY A 12 -1.45 14.29 -43.92
N LYS A 13 -1.51 12.99 -43.58
CA LYS A 13 -1.82 12.50 -42.24
C LYS A 13 -0.62 12.67 -41.31
N VAL A 14 -0.89 13.08 -40.08
CA VAL A 14 0.10 13.14 -39.00
C VAL A 14 0.30 11.74 -38.45
N ILE A 15 1.55 11.30 -38.38
CA ILE A 15 1.93 10.05 -37.74
C ILE A 15 2.82 10.33 -36.54
N THR A 16 2.65 9.57 -35.48
CA THR A 16 3.43 9.67 -34.26
C THR A 16 4.51 8.58 -34.30
N VAL A 17 5.78 8.98 -34.27
CA VAL A 17 6.92 8.06 -34.33
C VAL A 17 7.91 8.36 -33.22
N SER A 18 8.45 7.31 -32.60
CA SER A 18 9.41 7.43 -31.52
C SER A 18 10.69 8.12 -31.99
N GLU A 19 11.25 9.00 -31.16
CA GLU A 19 12.55 9.66 -31.39
C GLU A 19 13.71 8.69 -31.63
N PHE A 20 13.57 7.42 -31.22
CA PHE A 20 14.58 6.37 -31.37
C PHE A 20 14.34 5.43 -32.57
N ALA A 21 13.30 5.67 -33.36
CA ALA A 21 13.04 4.84 -34.54
C ALA A 21 14.17 4.98 -35.58
N ASP A 22 14.64 3.84 -36.09
CA ASP A 22 15.75 3.78 -37.03
C ASP A 22 15.44 4.58 -38.30
N LYS A 23 16.37 5.44 -38.73
CA LYS A 23 16.15 6.40 -39.83
C LYS A 23 15.81 5.71 -41.15
N SER A 24 16.25 4.46 -41.34
CA SER A 24 16.04 3.67 -42.55
C SER A 24 14.69 2.96 -42.60
N SER A 25 13.98 2.81 -41.47
CA SER A 25 12.77 1.97 -41.35
C SER A 25 11.47 2.76 -41.20
N LEU A 26 11.50 4.09 -41.31
CA LEU A 26 10.31 4.93 -41.15
C LEU A 26 9.44 4.91 -42.42
N SER A 27 8.28 4.25 -42.34
CA SER A 27 7.25 4.27 -43.38
C SER A 27 5.91 4.74 -42.84
N CYS A 28 5.17 5.53 -43.61
CA CYS A 28 3.83 5.95 -43.25
C CYS A 28 2.86 4.75 -43.24
N HIS A 29 2.23 4.45 -42.11
CA HIS A 29 1.29 3.33 -41.98
C HIS A 29 0.04 3.47 -42.88
N PHE A 30 -0.28 4.67 -43.36
CA PHE A 30 -1.46 4.89 -44.20
C PHE A 30 -1.21 4.73 -45.71
N CYS A 31 -0.02 5.05 -46.20
CA CYS A 31 0.27 5.06 -47.64
C CYS A 31 1.53 4.27 -48.03
N GLY A 32 2.28 3.74 -47.06
CA GLY A 32 3.50 2.96 -47.28
C GLY A 32 4.75 3.77 -47.64
N GLN A 33 4.61 5.09 -47.86
CA GLN A 33 5.73 5.93 -48.26
C GLN A 33 6.81 6.04 -47.17
N LYS A 34 8.09 5.93 -47.57
CA LYS A 34 9.23 6.16 -46.67
C LYS A 34 9.32 7.63 -46.28
N LEU A 35 9.57 7.90 -45.01
CA LEU A 35 9.64 9.24 -44.44
C LEU A 35 11.07 9.62 -44.07
N ALA A 36 11.48 10.83 -44.45
CA ALA A 36 12.75 11.41 -44.02
C ALA A 36 12.55 12.13 -42.67
N ARG A 37 13.42 11.86 -41.70
CA ARG A 37 13.43 12.60 -40.42
C ARG A 37 13.88 14.05 -40.71
N PRO A 38 13.17 15.07 -40.19
CA PRO A 38 13.63 16.45 -40.31
C PRO A 38 15.00 16.60 -39.65
N GLU A 39 15.92 17.26 -40.34
CA GLU A 39 17.27 17.52 -39.87
C GLU A 39 17.19 18.39 -38.61
N GLU A 40 17.68 17.88 -37.46
CA GLU A 40 17.66 18.62 -36.21
C GLU A 40 18.47 19.91 -36.40
N ALA A 41 17.77 21.05 -36.37
CA ALA A 41 18.40 22.35 -36.48
C ALA A 41 19.44 22.49 -35.36
N VAL A 42 20.71 22.67 -35.74
CA VAL A 42 21.86 22.78 -34.84
C VAL A 42 21.64 23.95 -33.87
N VAL A 43 21.23 23.64 -32.64
CA VAL A 43 21.07 24.64 -31.58
C VAL A 43 22.47 25.03 -31.09
N GLY A 44 22.78 26.32 -31.14
CA GLY A 44 24.09 26.91 -30.84
C GLY A 44 24.62 26.70 -29.40
N PRO A 45 25.81 27.25 -29.10
CA PRO A 45 26.63 26.87 -27.94
C PRO A 45 25.95 27.15 -26.59
N ARG A 46 25.96 26.12 -25.71
CA ARG A 46 25.40 26.17 -24.35
C ARG A 46 26.16 27.14 -23.44
N PRO A 47 25.48 27.99 -22.66
CA PRO A 47 26.13 28.88 -21.70
C PRO A 47 26.62 28.12 -20.45
N THR A 48 27.80 28.51 -19.97
CA THR A 48 28.49 28.01 -18.78
C THR A 48 27.71 28.23 -17.49
N VAL A 49 27.56 27.15 -16.71
CA VAL A 49 26.79 27.08 -15.46
C VAL A 49 27.46 27.89 -14.35
N ARG A 50 26.74 28.87 -13.80
CA ARG A 50 27.15 29.68 -12.63
C ARG A 50 26.58 29.04 -11.36
N SER A 51 27.42 28.87 -10.34
CA SER A 51 27.09 28.16 -9.08
C SER A 51 25.86 28.76 -8.38
N LEU A 52 24.86 27.92 -8.09
CA LEU A 52 23.66 28.28 -7.33
C LEU A 52 23.95 28.33 -5.83
N LYS A 53 23.78 29.52 -5.23
CA LYS A 53 23.58 29.68 -3.78
C LYS A 53 22.17 29.21 -3.42
N ILE A 54 22.09 28.35 -2.40
CA ILE A 54 20.84 27.82 -1.85
C ILE A 54 20.14 28.95 -1.07
N GLN A 55 18.92 29.30 -1.49
CA GLN A 55 18.04 30.25 -0.81
C GLN A 55 16.78 29.52 -0.31
N ASP A 56 16.30 29.94 0.86
CA ASP A 56 15.19 29.36 1.62
C ASP A 56 13.83 29.32 0.89
N PRO A 57 12.98 28.31 1.16
CA PRO A 57 11.83 27.94 0.34
C PRO A 57 10.54 28.68 0.74
N LYS A 58 10.58 30.00 0.87
CA LYS A 58 9.36 30.81 0.97
C LYS A 58 9.49 32.03 0.07
N THR A 59 8.68 32.04 -0.98
CA THR A 59 8.47 33.11 -1.98
C THR A 59 9.08 32.80 -3.35
N ARG A 60 8.43 31.91 -4.11
CA ARG A 60 8.41 31.94 -5.59
C ARG A 60 7.31 31.02 -6.13
N GLN A 61 6.08 31.50 -6.06
CA GLN A 61 5.17 31.30 -7.19
C GLN A 61 5.59 32.34 -8.24
N SER A 62 6.07 31.87 -9.38
CA SER A 62 5.77 32.38 -10.74
C SER A 62 6.91 32.04 -11.71
N GLU A 63 6.49 31.50 -12.86
CA GLU A 63 7.18 31.50 -14.16
C GLU A 63 8.55 30.82 -14.29
N VAL A 64 8.54 29.53 -14.61
CA VAL A 64 9.58 28.94 -15.48
C VAL A 64 8.93 28.11 -16.58
N ALA A 65 9.40 28.39 -17.79
CA ALA A 65 8.86 27.97 -19.07
C ALA A 65 9.16 26.51 -19.44
N LYS A 66 8.17 25.97 -20.14
CA LYS A 66 8.07 24.76 -20.96
C LYS A 66 9.37 24.35 -21.68
N GLY A 67 10.07 23.34 -21.16
CA GLY A 67 10.95 22.47 -21.92
C GLY A 67 10.31 21.08 -21.99
N GLN A 68 9.94 20.62 -23.19
CA GLN A 68 9.27 19.35 -23.43
C GLN A 68 10.21 18.18 -23.13
N GLU A 69 10.03 17.55 -21.97
CA GLU A 69 10.60 16.24 -21.68
C GLU A 69 9.87 15.15 -22.47
N PRO A 70 10.63 14.17 -23.02
CA PRO A 70 10.10 13.08 -23.82
C PRO A 70 9.10 12.24 -22.99
N PRO A 71 7.79 12.12 -23.34
CA PRO A 71 6.79 11.38 -22.57
C PRO A 71 7.31 10.02 -22.13
N ALA A 72 7.72 9.89 -20.87
CA ALA A 72 7.88 8.57 -20.28
C ALA A 72 6.57 7.83 -20.63
N THR A 73 6.69 6.64 -21.21
CA THR A 73 5.58 5.69 -21.35
C THR A 73 5.19 5.30 -19.94
N GLU A 74 4.56 6.26 -19.28
CA GLU A 74 4.02 6.21 -17.96
C GLU A 74 2.89 5.20 -18.11
N TRP A 75 3.14 4.00 -17.60
CA TRP A 75 2.15 2.94 -17.52
C TRP A 75 0.85 3.57 -17.01
N ARG A 76 -0.16 3.65 -17.89
CA ARG A 76 -1.42 4.40 -17.65
C ARG A 76 -2.14 3.96 -16.37
N PHE A 77 -1.81 2.78 -15.83
CA PHE A 77 -2.29 2.29 -14.55
C PHE A 77 -1.88 3.15 -13.35
N HIS A 78 -0.71 3.78 -13.34
CA HIS A 78 -0.24 4.57 -12.19
C HIS A 78 -0.94 5.93 -12.05
N LYS A 79 -1.42 6.51 -13.16
CA LYS A 79 -2.07 7.84 -13.15
C LYS A 79 -3.50 7.79 -12.61
N HIS A 80 -4.15 6.63 -12.67
CA HIS A 80 -5.52 6.45 -12.19
C HIS A 80 -5.58 6.11 -10.69
N THR A 81 -4.60 5.39 -10.16
CA THR A 81 -4.54 5.06 -8.73
C THR A 81 -4.09 6.24 -7.86
N SER A 82 -3.23 7.12 -8.39
CA SER A 82 -2.77 8.30 -7.64
C SER A 82 -3.87 9.37 -7.45
N LYS A 83 -4.75 9.57 -8.43
CA LYS A 83 -5.86 10.53 -8.32
C LYS A 83 -6.92 10.13 -7.29
N LEU A 84 -7.22 8.84 -7.14
CA LEU A 84 -8.18 8.35 -6.14
C LEU A 84 -7.70 8.55 -4.69
N HIS A 85 -6.38 8.65 -4.46
CA HIS A 85 -5.83 8.91 -3.13
C HIS A 85 -5.61 10.40 -2.83
N GLN A 86 -5.57 11.27 -3.85
CA GLN A 86 -5.27 12.69 -3.67
C GLN A 86 -6.49 13.54 -3.26
N ASP A 87 -7.71 13.10 -3.55
CA ASP A 87 -8.92 13.90 -3.24
C ASP A 87 -9.31 13.91 -1.75
N ASP A 88 -8.73 13.03 -0.91
CA ASP A 88 -9.05 12.98 0.53
C ASP A 88 -8.12 13.85 1.40
N SER A 89 -7.11 14.51 0.83
CA SER A 89 -6.06 15.17 1.62
C SER A 89 -6.39 16.60 2.10
N SER A 90 -7.55 17.16 1.80
CA SER A 90 -7.78 18.61 1.98
C SER A 90 -8.67 19.04 3.15
N THR A 91 -9.14 18.13 4.03
CA THR A 91 -9.95 18.56 5.19
C THR A 91 -9.23 18.45 6.55
N PRO A 92 -9.26 19.51 7.39
CA PRO A 92 -8.65 19.52 8.74
C PRO A 92 -9.32 18.56 9.75
N LYS A 93 -10.26 17.71 9.31
CA LYS A 93 -10.96 16.73 10.16
C LYS A 93 -10.05 15.58 10.61
N ARG A 94 -8.95 15.32 9.90
CA ARG A 94 -8.04 14.19 10.18
C ARG A 94 -7.45 14.26 11.59
N SER A 95 -7.00 15.44 12.04
CA SER A 95 -6.41 15.66 13.37
C SER A 95 -7.33 15.21 14.53
N LYS A 96 -8.62 15.53 14.46
CA LYS A 96 -9.58 15.17 15.52
C LYS A 96 -9.76 13.66 15.65
N GLN A 97 -9.73 12.93 14.53
CA GLN A 97 -9.87 11.47 14.53
C GLN A 97 -8.67 10.77 15.15
N HIS A 98 -7.46 11.30 14.95
CA HIS A 98 -6.26 10.77 15.63
C HIS A 98 -6.36 10.91 17.14
N VAL A 99 -6.72 12.11 17.62
CA VAL A 99 -6.86 12.36 19.07
C VAL A 99 -7.95 11.49 19.66
N LEU A 100 -9.10 11.39 18.99
CA LEU A 100 -10.20 10.54 19.43
C LEU A 100 -9.80 9.06 19.48
N GLY A 101 -9.08 8.56 18.46
CA GLY A 101 -8.55 7.20 18.44
C GLY A 101 -7.60 6.94 19.61
N TRP A 102 -6.69 7.87 19.91
CA TRP A 102 -5.80 7.76 21.06
C TRP A 102 -6.53 7.72 22.40
N ILE A 103 -7.51 8.60 22.61
CA ILE A 103 -8.33 8.60 23.82
C ILE A 103 -9.08 7.28 23.94
N LEU A 104 -9.70 6.81 22.85
CA LEU A 104 -10.42 5.53 22.82
C LEU A 104 -9.48 4.36 23.17
N PHE A 105 -8.27 4.33 22.61
CA PHE A 105 -7.28 3.30 22.90
C PHE A 105 -6.89 3.30 24.38
N VAL A 106 -6.58 4.46 24.96
CA VAL A 106 -6.17 4.56 26.37
C VAL A 106 -7.31 4.14 27.29
N VAL A 107 -8.53 4.65 27.06
CA VAL A 107 -9.70 4.30 27.88
C VAL A 107 -10.01 2.80 27.77
N LEU A 108 -10.09 2.26 26.56
CA LEU A 108 -10.40 0.85 26.33
C LEU A 108 -9.29 -0.05 26.87
N GLY A 109 -8.02 0.30 26.63
CA GLY A 109 -6.85 -0.45 27.11
C GLY A 109 -6.78 -0.48 28.63
N ILE A 110 -7.07 0.63 29.32
CA ILE A 110 -7.14 0.67 30.79
C ILE A 110 -8.28 -0.21 31.28
N ILE A 111 -9.49 -0.10 30.72
CA ILE A 111 -10.64 -0.91 31.12
C ILE A 111 -10.32 -2.40 30.95
N MET A 112 -9.83 -2.80 29.77
CA MET A 112 -9.49 -4.19 29.46
C MET A 112 -8.34 -4.70 30.34
N GLY A 113 -7.33 -3.87 30.60
CA GLY A 113 -6.22 -4.22 31.49
C GLY A 113 -6.66 -4.40 32.94
N VAL A 114 -7.48 -3.49 33.47
CA VAL A 114 -8.01 -3.59 34.84
C VAL A 114 -8.93 -4.81 34.99
N VAL A 115 -9.79 -5.05 34.00
CA VAL A 115 -10.67 -6.23 33.99
C VAL A 115 -9.85 -7.53 34.01
N ARG A 116 -8.76 -7.59 33.22
CA ARG A 116 -7.92 -8.80 33.10
C ARG A 116 -6.97 -9.02 34.28
N TYR A 117 -6.32 -7.96 34.76
CA TYR A 117 -5.19 -8.05 35.70
C TYR A 117 -5.51 -7.49 37.09
N GLY A 118 -6.62 -6.76 37.26
CA GLY A 118 -6.98 -6.07 38.51
C GLY A 118 -7.73 -6.93 39.53
N ASN A 119 -7.84 -8.25 39.32
CA ASN A 119 -8.62 -9.17 40.18
C ASN A 119 -10.10 -8.76 40.36
N VAL A 120 -10.66 -7.99 39.41
CA VAL A 120 -12.05 -7.50 39.47
C VAL A 120 -13.05 -8.60 39.09
N LEU A 121 -12.64 -9.54 38.24
CA LEU A 121 -13.48 -10.65 37.79
C LEU A 121 -13.34 -11.87 38.72
N GLN A 122 -14.48 -12.50 39.00
CA GLN A 122 -14.48 -13.82 39.67
C GLN A 122 -13.80 -14.88 38.78
N PRO A 123 -13.19 -15.94 39.36
CA PRO A 123 -12.45 -16.96 38.60
C PRO A 123 -13.25 -17.58 37.45
N LYS A 124 -14.54 -17.87 37.66
CA LYS A 124 -15.43 -18.43 36.62
C LYS A 124 -15.57 -17.52 35.39
N HIS A 125 -15.61 -16.20 35.60
CA HIS A 125 -15.69 -15.24 34.49
C HIS A 125 -14.34 -15.07 33.80
N MET A 126 -13.23 -15.26 34.52
CA MET A 126 -11.90 -15.24 33.93
C MET A 126 -11.67 -16.41 32.98
N GLU A 127 -12.10 -17.62 33.37
CA GLU A 127 -12.04 -18.81 32.51
C GLU A 127 -12.88 -18.63 31.23
N MET A 128 -14.08 -18.06 31.37
CA MET A 128 -14.91 -17.69 30.23
C MET A 128 -14.19 -16.68 29.32
N PHE A 129 -13.58 -15.64 29.90
CA PHE A 129 -12.83 -14.62 29.17
C PHE A 129 -11.66 -15.22 28.38
N GLN A 130 -10.89 -16.13 28.99
CA GLN A 130 -9.80 -16.85 28.34
C GLN A 130 -10.31 -17.74 27.20
N SER A 131 -11.41 -18.44 27.41
CA SER A 131 -12.01 -19.36 26.42
C SER A 131 -12.50 -18.63 25.17
N TYR A 132 -13.06 -17.42 25.33
CA TYR A 132 -13.53 -16.62 24.19
C TYR A 132 -12.44 -15.77 23.53
N SER A 133 -11.28 -15.60 24.15
CA SER A 133 -10.20 -14.75 23.63
C SER A 133 -9.76 -15.13 22.21
N PRO A 134 -9.51 -16.41 21.86
CA PRO A 134 -9.16 -16.80 20.49
C PRO A 134 -10.24 -16.44 19.47
N ILE A 135 -11.52 -16.66 19.82
CA ILE A 135 -12.66 -16.39 18.93
C ILE A 135 -12.75 -14.89 18.61
N ILE A 136 -12.56 -14.02 19.62
CA ILE A 136 -12.57 -12.56 19.43
C ILE A 136 -11.41 -12.12 18.52
N ILE A 137 -10.22 -12.70 18.68
CA ILE A 137 -9.08 -12.39 17.81
C ILE A 137 -9.33 -12.81 16.36
N VAL A 138 -9.93 -13.98 16.13
CA VAL A 138 -10.33 -14.42 14.78
C VAL A 138 -11.36 -13.47 14.19
N ALA A 139 -12.35 -13.04 14.98
CA ALA A 139 -13.35 -12.08 14.52
C ALA A 139 -12.71 -10.75 14.08
N PHE A 140 -11.74 -10.22 14.85
CA PHE A 140 -10.98 -9.04 14.42
C PHE A 140 -10.14 -9.29 13.19
N HIS A 141 -9.49 -10.45 13.08
CA HIS A 141 -8.70 -10.82 11.91
C HIS A 141 -9.56 -10.82 10.63
N VAL A 142 -10.74 -11.46 10.67
CA VAL A 142 -11.70 -11.47 9.55
C VAL A 142 -12.19 -10.05 9.22
N MET A 143 -12.56 -9.26 10.22
CA MET A 143 -12.96 -7.86 10.02
C MET A 143 -11.86 -7.03 9.34
N ILE A 144 -10.60 -7.19 9.76
CA ILE A 144 -9.45 -6.51 9.17
C ILE A 144 -9.23 -6.97 7.73
N ILE A 145 -9.34 -8.27 7.43
CA ILE A 145 -9.24 -8.80 6.06
C ILE A 145 -10.30 -8.17 5.14
N LEU A 146 -11.56 -8.16 5.57
CA LEU A 146 -12.65 -7.57 4.77
C LEU A 146 -12.40 -6.09 4.50
N LYS A 147 -11.93 -5.35 5.51
CA LYS A 147 -11.54 -3.95 5.35
C LYS A 147 -10.35 -3.81 4.40
N ALA A 148 -9.33 -4.67 4.51
CA ALA A 148 -8.17 -4.66 3.64
C ALA A 148 -8.57 -4.88 2.17
N PHE A 149 -9.45 -5.84 1.87
CA PHE A 149 -9.98 -6.07 0.53
C PHE A 149 -10.73 -4.85 -0.03
N LYS A 150 -11.47 -4.11 0.81
CA LYS A 150 -12.15 -2.88 0.40
C LYS A 150 -11.16 -1.78 -0.03
N HIS A 151 -9.99 -1.71 0.59
CA HIS A 151 -8.96 -0.73 0.25
C HIS A 151 -8.06 -1.19 -0.91
N SER A 152 -7.64 -2.46 -0.91
CA SER A 152 -6.79 -3.06 -1.94
C SER A 152 -6.84 -4.57 -1.87
N VAL A 153 -7.11 -5.22 -3.01
CA VAL A 153 -7.12 -6.69 -3.13
C VAL A 153 -5.79 -7.30 -2.71
N PHE A 154 -4.67 -6.65 -3.05
CA PHE A 154 -3.34 -7.15 -2.69
C PHE A 154 -3.14 -7.21 -1.17
N HIS A 155 -3.53 -6.16 -0.43
CA HIS A 155 -3.46 -6.17 1.03
C HIS A 155 -4.39 -7.22 1.65
N GLY A 156 -5.59 -7.42 1.09
CA GLY A 156 -6.51 -8.46 1.51
C GLY A 156 -5.92 -9.87 1.36
N VAL A 157 -5.33 -10.18 0.19
CA VAL A 157 -4.66 -11.46 -0.07
C VAL A 157 -3.48 -11.67 0.89
N LEU A 158 -2.65 -10.65 1.10
CA LEU A 158 -1.53 -10.75 2.06
C LEU A 158 -2.01 -11.01 3.50
N CYS A 159 -3.13 -10.41 3.92
CA CYS A 159 -3.70 -10.67 5.25
C CYS A 159 -4.14 -12.13 5.44
N VAL A 160 -4.57 -12.80 4.36
CA VAL A 160 -4.98 -14.22 4.40
C VAL A 160 -3.78 -15.16 4.35
N LEU A 161 -2.79 -14.86 3.50
CA LEU A 161 -1.66 -15.75 3.26
C LEU A 161 -0.57 -15.68 4.33
N ILE A 162 -0.33 -14.48 4.90
CA ILE A 162 0.78 -14.26 5.82
C ILE A 162 0.22 -14.03 7.23
N PRO A 163 0.37 -14.99 8.16
CA PRO A 163 -0.03 -14.82 9.55
C PRO A 163 0.57 -13.55 10.16
N GLY A 164 -0.25 -12.78 10.88
CA GLY A 164 0.17 -11.52 11.49
C GLY A 164 0.19 -10.31 10.55
N TYR A 165 0.09 -10.49 9.22
CA TYR A 165 0.03 -9.36 8.29
C TYR A 165 -1.20 -8.47 8.51
N SER A 166 -2.32 -9.03 9.01
CA SER A 166 -3.49 -8.22 9.40
C SER A 166 -3.16 -7.17 10.47
N LEU A 167 -2.29 -7.51 11.43
CA LEU A 167 -1.85 -6.57 12.47
C LEU A 167 -0.94 -5.51 11.85
N TYR A 168 0.02 -5.91 11.02
CA TYR A 168 0.84 -4.96 10.26
C TYR A 168 -0.03 -3.98 9.46
N TYR A 169 -1.02 -4.49 8.74
CA TYR A 169 -1.94 -3.69 7.93
C TYR A 169 -2.71 -2.67 8.77
N ILE A 170 -3.33 -3.08 9.89
CA ILE A 170 -4.14 -2.14 10.69
C ILE A 170 -3.29 -1.05 11.39
N PHE A 171 -2.07 -1.37 11.81
CA PHE A 171 -1.21 -0.46 12.56
C PHE A 171 -0.36 0.46 11.68
N LEU A 172 0.09 -0.01 10.51
CA LEU A 172 1.05 0.72 9.68
C LEU A 172 0.49 1.16 8.34
N ALA A 173 -0.42 0.40 7.72
CA ALA A 173 -0.94 0.71 6.38
C ALA A 173 -2.33 1.37 6.39
N SER A 174 -3.20 1.02 7.34
CA SER A 174 -4.57 1.53 7.43
C SER A 174 -4.62 2.86 8.16
N ASP A 175 -5.28 3.85 7.55
CA ASP A 175 -5.55 5.18 8.15
C ASP A 175 -6.76 5.20 9.10
N ASP A 176 -7.37 4.06 9.42
CA ASP A 176 -8.50 4.00 10.36
C ASP A 176 -8.04 3.93 11.82
N PHE A 177 -7.95 5.10 12.45
CA PHE A 177 -7.54 5.24 13.85
C PHE A 177 -8.52 4.63 14.85
N ILE A 178 -9.81 4.59 14.54
CA ILE A 178 -10.84 4.08 15.47
C ILE A 178 -10.73 2.56 15.54
N ILE A 179 -10.67 1.88 14.40
CA ILE A 179 -10.51 0.42 14.39
C ILE A 179 -9.17 0.02 14.99
N ARG A 180 -8.10 0.77 14.69
CA ARG A 180 -6.79 0.53 15.30
C ARG A 180 -6.86 0.63 16.83
N ALA A 181 -7.49 1.68 17.35
CA ALA A 181 -7.67 1.87 18.78
C ALA A 181 -8.49 0.77 19.44
N LEU A 182 -9.58 0.34 18.79
CA LEU A 182 -10.44 -0.74 19.27
C LEU A 182 -9.67 -2.06 19.34
N VAL A 183 -9.03 -2.47 18.25
CA VAL A 183 -8.25 -3.72 18.18
C VAL A 183 -7.10 -3.68 19.18
N ALA A 184 -6.34 -2.59 19.24
CA ALA A 184 -5.23 -2.43 20.16
C ALA A 184 -5.67 -2.46 21.63
N GLY A 185 -6.73 -1.72 21.98
CA GLY A 185 -7.26 -1.67 23.35
C GLY A 185 -7.81 -3.01 23.81
N THR A 186 -8.50 -3.75 22.93
CA THR A 186 -8.96 -5.10 23.24
C THR A 186 -7.78 -6.07 23.40
N LEU A 187 -6.77 -6.00 22.51
CA LEU A 187 -5.57 -6.82 22.57
C LEU A 187 -4.81 -6.70 23.91
N VAL A 188 -4.86 -5.55 24.59
CA VAL A 188 -4.27 -5.40 25.94
C VAL A 188 -4.84 -6.41 26.94
N GLY A 189 -6.14 -6.69 26.86
CA GLY A 189 -6.80 -7.61 27.80
C GLY A 189 -6.76 -9.07 27.36
N ILE A 190 -6.96 -9.36 26.08
CA ILE A 190 -7.11 -10.76 25.58
C ILE A 190 -5.89 -11.28 24.81
N GLY A 191 -4.94 -10.41 24.45
CA GLY A 191 -3.87 -10.74 23.51
C GLY A 191 -2.93 -11.83 24.03
N GLN A 192 -2.62 -11.81 25.32
CA GLN A 192 -1.78 -12.84 25.94
C GLN A 192 -2.47 -14.21 25.93
N ASP A 193 -3.74 -14.28 26.32
CA ASP A 193 -4.47 -15.55 26.41
C ASP A 193 -4.64 -16.18 25.01
N ALA A 194 -4.97 -15.36 24.01
CA ALA A 194 -5.03 -15.80 22.62
C ALA A 194 -3.65 -16.27 22.11
N TRP A 195 -2.57 -15.55 22.44
CA TRP A 195 -1.21 -15.95 22.06
C TRP A 195 -0.82 -17.31 22.66
N VAL A 196 -1.10 -17.54 23.94
CA VAL A 196 -0.84 -18.82 24.60
C VAL A 196 -1.61 -19.93 23.90
N PHE A 197 -2.92 -19.73 23.65
CA PHE A 197 -3.74 -20.71 22.92
C PHE A 197 -3.16 -21.04 21.53
N TYR A 198 -2.88 -20.03 20.70
CA TYR A 198 -2.38 -20.28 19.34
C TYR A 198 -0.97 -20.87 19.32
N SER A 199 -0.09 -20.49 20.25
CA SER A 199 1.25 -21.05 20.33
C SER A 199 1.24 -22.52 20.76
N GLN A 200 0.32 -22.91 21.64
CA GLN A 200 0.08 -24.32 21.98
C GLN A 200 -0.43 -25.10 20.76
N GLN A 201 -1.49 -24.63 20.10
CA GLN A 201 -2.00 -25.27 18.88
C GLN A 201 -0.93 -25.40 17.78
N ALA A 202 -0.12 -24.35 17.57
CA ALA A 202 0.97 -24.38 16.60
C ALA A 202 2.05 -25.41 16.98
N SER A 203 2.35 -25.54 18.27
CA SER A 203 3.31 -26.53 18.78
C SER A 203 2.80 -27.96 18.60
N GLU A 204 1.51 -28.20 18.86
CA GLU A 204 0.87 -29.50 18.65
C GLU A 204 0.85 -29.89 17.17
N ILE A 205 0.48 -28.97 16.28
CA ILE A 205 0.51 -29.20 14.84
C ILE A 205 1.94 -29.48 14.37
N TYR A 206 2.92 -28.72 14.87
CA TYR A 206 4.32 -28.94 14.54
C TYR A 206 4.81 -30.32 15.00
N ALA A 207 4.48 -30.73 16.22
CA ALA A 207 4.81 -32.05 16.74
C ALA A 207 4.16 -33.16 15.89
N TYR A 208 2.86 -33.02 15.58
CA TYR A 208 2.13 -33.95 14.74
C TYR A 208 2.76 -34.11 13.35
N VAL A 209 3.08 -33.00 12.68
CA VAL A 209 3.75 -33.02 11.36
C VAL A 209 5.13 -33.66 11.46
N THR A 210 5.88 -33.34 12.52
CA THR A 210 7.22 -33.92 12.75
C THR A 210 7.15 -35.43 12.93
N ASP A 211 6.20 -35.93 13.72
CA ASP A 211 6.01 -37.36 13.95
C ASP A 211 5.47 -38.09 12.72
N TRP A 212 4.60 -37.45 11.94
CA TRP A 212 4.16 -37.95 10.64
C TRP A 212 5.33 -38.11 9.66
N ILE A 213 6.22 -37.11 9.57
CA ILE A 213 7.44 -37.20 8.74
C ILE A 213 8.37 -38.32 9.25
N ARG A 214 8.61 -38.39 10.56
CA ARG A 214 9.48 -39.40 11.18
C ARG A 214 8.99 -40.83 10.98
N SER A 215 7.67 -41.04 10.98
CA SER A 215 7.06 -42.35 10.74
C SER A 215 7.02 -42.76 9.25
N GLY A 216 7.63 -41.98 8.35
CA GLY A 216 7.63 -42.26 6.91
C GLY A 216 6.26 -42.01 6.26
N GLY A 217 5.43 -41.15 6.87
CA GLY A 217 4.11 -40.76 6.36
C GLY A 217 3.00 -41.82 6.55
N GLY A 218 3.26 -42.91 7.29
CA GLY A 218 2.49 -44.15 7.17
C GLY A 218 1.96 -44.80 8.45
N ASN A 219 1.81 -44.08 9.56
CA ASN A 219 1.22 -44.65 10.79
C ASN A 219 0.01 -43.87 11.30
N VAL A 220 -0.83 -43.36 10.39
CA VAL A 220 -2.16 -42.86 10.73
C VAL A 220 -3.10 -44.08 10.79
N ARG A 221 -3.16 -44.72 11.95
CA ARG A 221 -4.19 -45.73 12.26
C ARG A 221 -5.40 -45.07 12.89
#